data_AF-A0A821PF70-F1
#
_entry.id   AF-A0A821PF70-F1
#
_cell.length_a   1.000
_cell.length_b   1.000
_cell.length_c   1.000
_cell.angle_alpha   90.00
_cell.angle_beta   90.00
_cell.angle_gamma   90.00
#
_symmetry.space_group_name_H-M   'P 1'
#
loop_
_entity.id
_entity.type
_entity.pdbx_description
1 polymer ?
#
loop_
_entity_poly.entity_id
_entity_poly.type
_entity_poly.pdbx_seq_one_letter_code
_entity_poly.pdbx_strand_id
1 'polypeptide(L)'
;YRDYDQPIEKVTDFSGYTTDMSKISTFLSSLRPDGGGDAPEATKTALNKAFDMNLVDSNTIVLIYADAPPHHPTTAGSSWTTEVKNVKEKDWIRLCKLYQQTGCTVFSIINTAQFCTSSFYILLSKYTQGKTLFLTSANVKLFQNVQLIYF
;
A
#
# COMPACT_ATOMS: atom_id res chain seq x y z
N TYR A 1 3.64 -5.00 -1.79
CA TYR A 1 3.26 -6.06 -0.82
C TYR A 1 2.47 -7.11 -1.58
N ARG A 2 2.29 -8.29 -0.98
CA ARG A 2 1.54 -9.44 -1.51
C ARG A 2 0.58 -9.98 -0.43
N ASP A 3 -0.27 -10.94 -0.74
CA ASP A 3 -1.08 -11.62 0.28
C ASP A 3 -0.26 -12.69 1.06
N TYR A 4 -0.90 -13.27 2.08
CA TYR A 4 -0.38 -14.33 2.93
C TYR A 4 -0.46 -15.74 2.34
N ASP A 5 -0.77 -15.85 1.04
CA ASP A 5 -0.50 -17.08 0.27
C ASP A 5 1.02 -17.29 0.05
N GLN A 6 1.83 -16.27 0.36
CA GLN A 6 3.29 -16.33 0.41
C GLN A 6 3.81 -16.50 1.84
N PRO A 7 5.03 -17.06 2.01
CA PRO A 7 5.76 -16.99 3.27
C PRO A 7 5.88 -15.55 3.79
N ILE A 8 5.82 -15.37 5.12
CA ILE A 8 5.76 -14.04 5.77
C ILE A 8 6.90 -13.11 5.34
N GLU A 9 8.09 -13.66 5.14
CA GLU A 9 9.29 -12.94 4.70
C GLU A 9 9.17 -12.40 3.26
N LYS A 10 8.26 -12.93 2.45
CA LYS A 10 8.00 -12.51 1.05
C LYS A 10 6.77 -11.62 0.89
N VAL A 11 6.01 -11.38 1.97
CA VAL A 11 4.83 -10.49 1.94
C VAL A 11 5.23 -9.04 1.62
N THR A 12 6.44 -8.63 1.98
CA THR A 12 6.95 -7.26 1.75
C THR A 12 8.40 -7.24 1.29
N ASP A 13 8.65 -6.63 0.13
CA ASP A 13 9.99 -6.30 -0.36
C ASP A 13 10.28 -4.81 -0.20
N PHE A 14 11.56 -4.47 -0.01
CA PHE A 14 12.03 -3.10 0.09
C PHE A 14 13.32 -2.94 -0.71
N SER A 15 13.35 -1.99 -1.64
CA SER A 15 14.54 -1.70 -2.46
C SER A 15 15.69 -1.05 -1.68
N GLY A 16 15.41 -0.54 -0.47
CA GLY A 16 16.27 0.44 0.18
C GLY A 16 16.02 1.86 -0.32
N TYR A 17 16.53 2.85 0.42
CA TYR A 17 16.63 4.23 -0.07
C TYR A 17 17.74 4.35 -1.08
N THR A 18 17.42 4.92 -2.23
CA THR A 18 18.43 5.21 -3.25
C THR A 18 17.93 6.30 -4.18
N THR A 19 18.87 7.10 -4.68
CA THR A 19 18.66 8.02 -5.79
C THR A 19 19.13 7.43 -7.13
N ASP A 20 19.68 6.20 -7.10
CA ASP A 20 20.17 5.49 -8.27
C ASP A 20 19.02 4.81 -9.02
N MET A 21 18.64 5.41 -10.14
CA MET A 21 17.56 4.92 -11.00
C MET A 21 17.81 3.51 -11.54
N SER A 22 19.07 3.07 -11.67
CA SER A 22 19.38 1.71 -12.14
C SER A 22 19.01 0.66 -11.09
N LYS A 23 19.22 0.96 -9.81
CA LYS A 23 18.81 0.10 -8.69
C LYS A 23 17.30 0.02 -8.58
N ILE A 24 16.62 1.17 -8.74
CA ILE A 24 15.14 1.21 -8.79
C ILE A 24 14.63 0.37 -9.95
N SER A 25 15.16 0.57 -11.17
CA SER A 25 14.75 -0.20 -12.35
C SER A 25 14.99 -1.71 -12.18
N THR A 26 16.11 -2.10 -11.58
CA THR A 26 16.44 -3.50 -11.30
C THR A 26 15.47 -4.10 -10.30
N PHE A 27 15.16 -3.38 -9.22
CA PHE A 27 14.18 -3.81 -8.22
C PHE A 27 12.79 -3.94 -8.83
N LEU A 28 12.32 -2.95 -9.58
CA LEU A 28 11.01 -3.00 -10.23
C LEU A 28 10.91 -4.16 -11.22
N SER A 29 11.99 -4.47 -11.94
CA SER A 29 12.04 -5.60 -12.89
C SER A 29 12.07 -6.97 -12.21
N SER A 30 12.45 -7.04 -10.93
CA SER A 30 12.42 -8.29 -10.17
C SER A 30 11.06 -8.57 -9.53
N LEU A 31 10.18 -7.57 -9.44
CA LEU A 31 8.83 -7.74 -8.92
C LEU A 31 8.01 -8.63 -9.87
N ARG A 32 7.46 -9.70 -9.31
CA ARG A 32 6.52 -10.58 -10.00
C ARG A 32 5.13 -10.47 -9.36
N PRO A 33 4.07 -10.40 -10.18
CA PRO A 33 2.71 -10.59 -9.70
C PRO A 33 2.52 -12.08 -9.37
N ASP A 34 3.02 -12.49 -8.19
CA ASP A 34 2.85 -13.82 -7.64
C ASP A 34 1.74 -13.76 -6.58
N GLY A 35 0.76 -14.65 -6.68
CA GLY A 35 -0.50 -14.53 -5.93
C GLY A 35 -1.45 -13.55 -6.60
N GLY A 36 -2.74 -13.86 -6.63
CA GLY A 36 -3.73 -13.07 -7.36
C GLY A 36 -5.13 -13.67 -7.46
N GLY A 37 -5.40 -14.75 -6.71
CA GLY A 37 -6.74 -15.34 -6.62
C GLY A 37 -7.61 -14.74 -5.52
N ASP A 38 -6.99 -14.26 -4.43
CA ASP A 38 -7.71 -13.93 -3.20
C ASP A 38 -7.53 -12.46 -2.85
N ALA A 39 -8.59 -11.67 -3.02
CA ALA A 39 -8.76 -10.49 -2.21
C ALA A 39 -9.18 -10.94 -0.79
N PRO A 40 -8.66 -10.33 0.28
CA PRO A 40 -7.93 -9.05 0.32
C PRO A 40 -6.39 -9.19 0.48
N GLU A 41 -5.67 -8.07 0.48
CA GLU A 41 -4.20 -7.98 0.41
C GLU A 41 -3.55 -7.47 1.73
N ALA A 42 -2.25 -7.76 1.91
CA ALA A 42 -1.50 -7.41 3.13
C ALA A 42 -1.01 -5.94 3.18
N THR A 43 -1.88 -4.98 2.85
CA THR A 43 -1.52 -3.54 2.89
C THR A 43 -1.09 -3.11 4.31
N LYS A 44 -1.78 -3.56 5.37
CA LYS A 44 -1.44 -3.18 6.74
C LYS A 44 -0.04 -3.63 7.13
N THR A 45 0.42 -4.76 6.60
CA THR A 45 1.76 -5.29 6.83
C THR A 45 2.83 -4.36 6.27
N ALA A 46 2.63 -3.87 5.03
CA ALA A 46 3.51 -2.87 4.45
C ALA A 46 3.54 -1.57 5.26
N LEU A 47 2.38 -1.09 5.69
CA LEU A 47 2.27 0.15 6.46
C LEU A 47 2.93 0.03 7.85
N ASN A 48 2.73 -1.09 8.56
CA ASN A 48 3.40 -1.37 9.83
C ASN A 48 4.92 -1.46 9.63
N LYS A 49 5.38 -2.17 8.60
CA LYS A 49 6.82 -2.31 8.30
C LYS A 49 7.47 -0.97 7.97
N ALA A 50 6.81 -0.13 7.16
CA ALA A 50 7.32 1.20 6.84
C ALA A 50 7.43 2.10 8.09
N PHE A 51 6.44 2.02 8.98
CA PHE A 51 6.49 2.72 10.26
C PHE A 51 7.62 2.20 11.16
N ASP A 52 7.72 0.88 11.34
CA ASP A 52 8.75 0.24 12.18
C ASP A 52 10.18 0.51 11.68
N MET A 53 10.35 0.68 10.38
CA MET A 53 11.63 1.02 9.74
C MET A 53 11.91 2.53 9.71
N ASN A 54 11.05 3.36 10.31
CA ASN A 54 11.11 4.83 10.29
C ASN A 54 11.18 5.41 8.86
N LEU A 55 10.44 4.81 7.91
CA LEU A 55 10.44 5.26 6.51
C LEU A 55 9.49 6.44 6.24
N VAL A 56 8.74 6.87 7.25
CA VAL A 56 7.66 7.84 7.12
C VAL A 56 7.81 8.98 8.13
N ASP A 57 7.87 10.19 7.61
CA ASP A 57 7.95 11.45 8.36
C ASP A 57 7.22 12.57 7.60
N SER A 58 7.34 13.82 8.08
CA SER A 58 6.67 14.99 7.48
C SER A 58 7.18 15.38 6.09
N ASN A 59 8.33 14.85 5.65
CA ASN A 59 8.89 15.09 4.32
C ASN A 59 8.62 13.93 3.36
N THR A 60 7.91 12.90 3.81
CA THR A 60 7.67 11.68 3.05
C THR A 60 6.34 11.75 2.31
N ILE A 61 6.38 11.41 1.02
CA ILE A 61 5.19 11.09 0.23
C ILE A 61 5.11 9.58 0.08
N VAL A 62 3.96 9.01 0.45
CA VAL A 62 3.67 7.58 0.30
C VAL A 62 2.71 7.41 -0.87
N LEU A 63 3.11 6.63 -1.86
CA LEU A 63 2.24 6.21 -2.95
C LEU A 63 1.77 4.77 -2.69
N ILE A 64 0.46 4.58 -2.56
CA ILE A 64 -0.15 3.26 -2.50
C ILE A 64 -0.75 2.93 -3.85
N TYR A 65 -0.30 1.84 -4.47
CA TYR A 65 -0.89 1.29 -5.68
C TYR A 65 -1.56 -0.04 -5.33
N ALA A 66 -2.88 -0.15 -5.51
CA ALA A 66 -3.64 -1.34 -5.08
C ALA A 66 -4.87 -1.60 -5.97
N ASP A 67 -5.23 -2.86 -6.15
CA ASP A 67 -6.45 -3.32 -6.85
C ASP A 67 -7.41 -4.13 -5.95
N ALA A 68 -7.01 -4.42 -4.72
CA ALA A 68 -7.78 -5.14 -3.70
C ALA A 68 -7.77 -4.40 -2.34
N PRO A 69 -8.71 -4.70 -1.41
CA PRO A 69 -8.74 -4.06 -0.09
C PRO A 69 -7.64 -4.58 0.82
N PRO A 70 -7.34 -3.90 1.94
CA PRO A 70 -6.65 -4.54 3.05
C PRO A 70 -7.51 -5.65 3.67
N HIS A 71 -6.86 -6.61 4.31
CA HIS A 71 -7.52 -7.51 5.27
C HIS A 71 -8.24 -6.70 6.35
N HIS A 72 -9.54 -6.95 6.51
CA HIS A 72 -10.41 -6.31 7.50
C HIS A 72 -11.56 -7.26 7.87
N PRO A 73 -12.19 -7.18 9.05
CA PRO A 73 -13.34 -8.03 9.37
C PRO A 73 -14.50 -7.95 8.36
N THR A 74 -14.60 -6.85 7.61
CA THR A 74 -15.63 -6.65 6.57
C THR A 74 -15.20 -7.11 5.17
N THR A 75 -13.95 -7.49 4.99
CA THR A 75 -13.37 -7.98 3.73
C THR A 75 -12.75 -9.36 3.88
N ALA A 76 -13.01 -10.03 5.03
CA ALA A 76 -12.20 -11.13 5.53
C ALA A 76 -12.10 -12.31 4.54
N GLY A 77 -10.85 -12.61 4.15
CA GLY A 77 -10.44 -13.87 3.51
C GLY A 77 -9.83 -14.85 4.52
N SER A 78 -9.46 -16.04 4.06
CA SER A 78 -8.80 -17.10 4.85
C SER A 78 -7.53 -16.63 5.59
N SER A 79 -6.87 -15.61 5.05
CA SER A 79 -5.60 -15.05 5.53
C SER A 79 -5.71 -14.06 6.71
N TRP A 80 -6.91 -13.68 7.16
CA TRP A 80 -7.10 -12.72 8.27
C TRP A 80 -6.36 -13.11 9.55
N THR A 81 -6.39 -14.40 9.91
CA THR A 81 -5.75 -14.89 11.14
C THR A 81 -4.23 -14.81 11.08
N THR A 82 -3.65 -14.96 9.89
CA THR A 82 -2.22 -14.81 9.65
C THR A 82 -1.81 -13.35 9.78
N GLU A 83 -2.58 -12.43 9.20
CA GLU A 83 -2.29 -11.00 9.32
C GLU A 83 -2.31 -10.54 10.78
N VAL A 84 -3.37 -10.87 11.52
CA VAL A 84 -3.54 -10.51 12.93
C VAL A 84 -2.39 -11.01 13.81
N LYS A 85 -1.70 -12.10 13.45
CA LYS A 85 -0.52 -12.59 14.18
C LYS A 85 0.75 -11.82 13.85
N ASN A 86 0.85 -11.24 12.66
CA ASN A 86 2.10 -10.70 12.12
C ASN A 86 2.17 -9.17 12.06
N VAL A 87 1.06 -8.45 12.29
CA VAL A 87 1.04 -6.98 12.30
C VAL A 87 0.78 -6.44 13.71
N LYS A 88 1.45 -5.33 14.05
CA LYS A 88 1.32 -4.68 15.37
C LYS A 88 0.02 -3.91 15.48
N GLU A 89 -0.21 -2.97 14.58
CA GLU A 89 -1.47 -2.25 14.46
C GLU A 89 -2.35 -2.90 13.39
N LYS A 90 -3.51 -3.38 13.84
CA LYS A 90 -4.45 -4.22 13.08
C LYS A 90 -5.72 -3.45 12.72
N ASP A 91 -6.04 -2.43 13.52
CA ASP A 91 -7.17 -1.54 13.34
C ASP A 91 -6.83 -0.48 12.30
N TRP A 92 -7.60 -0.45 11.22
CA TRP A 92 -7.34 0.44 10.10
C TRP A 92 -7.44 1.91 10.48
N ILE A 93 -8.38 2.27 11.36
CA ILE A 93 -8.59 3.67 11.77
C ILE A 93 -7.41 4.15 12.63
N ARG A 94 -6.91 3.31 13.54
CA ARG A 94 -5.71 3.60 14.32
C ARG A 94 -4.48 3.72 13.43
N LEU A 95 -4.33 2.86 12.43
CA LEU A 95 -3.25 2.95 11.46
C LEU A 95 -3.32 4.26 10.64
N CYS A 96 -4.51 4.69 10.24
CA CYS A 96 -4.69 6.00 9.58
C CYS A 96 -4.28 7.16 10.49
N LYS A 97 -4.65 7.12 11.78
CA LYS A 97 -4.24 8.13 12.78
C LYS A 97 -2.73 8.11 13.02
N LEU A 98 -2.11 6.93 13.03
CA LEU A 98 -0.67 6.78 13.16
C LEU A 98 0.05 7.49 12.00
N TYR A 99 -0.40 7.25 10.77
CA TYR A 99 0.14 7.92 9.58
C TYR A 99 -0.15 9.42 9.53
N GLN A 100 -1.28 9.87 10.07
CA GLN A 100 -1.54 11.30 10.26
C GLN A 100 -0.51 11.93 11.21
N GLN A 101 -0.12 11.22 12.27
CA GLN A 101 0.84 11.73 13.27
C GLN A 101 2.28 11.81 12.74
N THR A 102 2.66 11.02 11.73
CA THR A 102 3.99 11.14 11.11
C THR A 102 4.15 12.44 10.32
N GLY A 103 3.04 13.08 9.92
CA GLY A 103 3.03 14.23 9.04
C GLY A 103 3.23 13.89 7.55
N CYS A 104 3.38 12.62 7.20
CA CYS A 104 3.51 12.19 5.80
C CYS A 104 2.22 12.44 5.01
N THR A 105 2.34 12.49 3.68
CA THR A 105 1.18 12.57 2.78
C THR A 105 1.02 11.27 2.02
N VAL A 106 -0.15 10.62 2.10
CA VAL A 106 -0.43 9.39 1.36
C VAL A 106 -1.33 9.68 0.17
N PHE A 107 -0.87 9.35 -1.03
CA PHE A 107 -1.72 9.28 -2.22
C PHE A 107 -2.00 7.82 -2.56
N SER A 108 -3.27 7.49 -2.70
CA SER A 108 -3.67 6.14 -3.10
C SER A 108 -4.12 6.13 -4.56
N ILE A 109 -3.70 5.13 -5.30
CA ILE A 109 -4.02 4.91 -6.70
C ILE A 109 -4.65 3.52 -6.76
N ILE A 110 -5.96 3.47 -7.02
CA ILE A 110 -6.73 2.24 -6.87
C ILE A 110 -7.51 1.86 -8.12
N ASN A 111 -7.53 0.56 -8.44
CA ASN A 111 -8.22 0.04 -9.63
C ASN A 111 -9.68 -0.37 -9.39
N THR A 112 -10.16 -0.22 -8.17
CA THR A 112 -11.45 -0.79 -7.76
C THR A 112 -12.38 0.32 -7.32
N ALA A 113 -13.45 0.50 -8.10
CA ALA A 113 -14.56 1.39 -7.79
C ALA A 113 -15.55 0.76 -6.79
N GLN A 114 -15.31 -0.48 -6.33
CA GLN A 114 -16.15 -1.11 -5.33
C GLN A 114 -15.98 -0.35 -4.01
N PHE A 115 -17.04 0.30 -3.54
CA PHE A 115 -17.04 1.13 -2.34
C PHE A 115 -16.47 0.40 -1.10
N CYS A 116 -16.81 -0.88 -0.98
CA CYS A 116 -16.35 -1.78 0.09
C CYS A 116 -14.82 -1.92 0.14
N THR A 117 -14.15 -1.64 -0.98
CA THR A 117 -12.70 -1.76 -1.15
C THR A 117 -12.01 -0.40 -1.14
N SER A 118 -12.58 0.58 -1.82
CA SER A 118 -11.97 1.90 -1.98
C SER A 118 -11.97 2.74 -0.70
N SER A 119 -12.96 2.53 0.18
CA SER A 119 -13.16 3.34 1.39
C SER A 119 -11.92 3.37 2.32
N PHE A 120 -11.19 2.26 2.43
CA PHE A 120 -9.95 2.18 3.20
C PHE A 120 -8.90 3.20 2.73
N TYR A 121 -8.65 3.21 1.43
CA TYR A 121 -7.63 4.05 0.80
C TYR A 121 -8.04 5.52 0.74
N ILE A 122 -9.34 5.79 0.54
CA ILE A 122 -9.91 7.14 0.64
C ILE A 122 -9.69 7.70 2.05
N LEU A 123 -9.98 6.91 3.08
CA LEU A 123 -9.82 7.32 4.47
C LEU A 123 -8.35 7.64 4.80
N LEU A 124 -7.43 6.73 4.45
CA LEU A 124 -6.00 6.93 4.69
C LEU A 124 -5.46 8.17 3.97
N SER A 125 -5.82 8.34 2.70
CA SER A 125 -5.44 9.54 1.93
C SER A 125 -6.00 10.80 2.59
N LYS A 126 -7.25 10.77 3.06
CA LYS A 126 -7.89 11.94 3.70
C LYS A 126 -7.24 12.31 5.03
N TYR A 127 -6.89 11.33 5.86
CA TYR A 127 -6.23 11.54 7.15
C TYR A 127 -4.85 12.17 7.01
N THR A 128 -4.19 11.91 5.88
CA THR A 128 -2.82 12.36 5.57
C THR A 128 -2.81 13.52 4.57
N GLN A 129 -3.95 14.19 4.37
CA GLN A 129 -4.10 15.34 3.47
C GLN A 129 -3.82 15.05 1.97
N GLY A 130 -3.67 13.79 1.60
CA GLY A 130 -3.48 13.35 0.22
C GLY A 130 -4.79 13.16 -0.52
N LYS A 131 -4.70 12.49 -1.68
CA LYS A 131 -5.83 12.22 -2.58
C LYS A 131 -5.84 10.78 -3.06
N THR A 132 -7.03 10.30 -3.43
CA THR A 132 -7.20 8.99 -4.06
C THR A 132 -7.50 9.17 -5.54
N LEU A 133 -6.72 8.51 -6.40
CA LEU A 133 -6.95 8.41 -7.83
C LEU A 133 -7.58 7.05 -8.15
N PHE A 134 -8.68 7.07 -8.89
CA PHE A 134 -9.33 5.87 -9.39
C PHE A 134 -8.90 5.60 -10.82
N LEU A 135 -8.44 4.38 -11.07
CA LEU A 135 -8.11 3.93 -12.41
C LEU A 135 -9.32 3.26 -13.04
N THR A 136 -9.54 3.56 -14.31
CA THR A 136 -10.61 2.98 -15.12
C THR A 136 -10.22 1.67 -15.79
N SER A 137 -8.94 1.29 -15.74
CA SER A 137 -8.44 0.00 -16.24
C SER A 137 -7.20 -0.44 -15.49
N ALA A 138 -6.98 -1.76 -15.35
CA ALA A 138 -5.77 -2.36 -14.78
C ALA A 138 -4.55 -2.31 -15.71
N ASN A 139 -4.64 -1.61 -16.84
CA ASN A 139 -3.56 -1.54 -17.80
C ASN A 139 -2.45 -0.61 -17.28
N VAL A 140 -1.29 -1.19 -16.93
CA VAL A 140 -0.08 -0.50 -16.42
C VAL A 140 0.41 0.62 -17.35
N LYS A 141 0.02 0.63 -18.63
CA LYS A 141 0.34 1.71 -19.58
C LYS A 141 -0.23 3.08 -19.18
N LEU A 142 -1.16 3.16 -18.21
CA LEU A 142 -1.67 4.44 -17.69
C LEU A 142 -0.58 5.31 -17.04
N PHE A 143 0.52 4.74 -16.54
CA PHE A 143 1.53 5.47 -15.78
C PHE A 143 2.74 5.95 -16.59
N GLN A 144 2.74 5.78 -17.91
CA GLN A 144 3.90 6.15 -18.73
C GLN A 144 4.21 7.65 -18.71
N ASN A 145 3.29 8.50 -18.24
CA ASN A 145 3.44 9.96 -18.21
C ASN A 145 2.96 10.60 -16.90
N VAL A 146 3.28 10.04 -15.73
CA VAL A 146 3.09 10.78 -14.46
C VAL A 146 4.24 11.77 -14.27
N GLN A 147 3.96 13.06 -14.48
CA GLN A 147 4.85 14.14 -14.03
C GLN A 147 4.37 14.66 -12.68
N LEU A 148 5.21 14.53 -11.66
CA LEU A 148 5.06 15.29 -10.43
C LEU A 148 5.57 16.71 -10.67
N ILE A 149 4.63 17.64 -10.86
CA ILE A 149 4.91 19.07 -10.98
C ILE A 149 4.78 19.66 -9.58
N TYR A 150 5.89 20.12 -9.01
CA TYR A 150 5.92 20.92 -7.78
C TYR A 150 6.07 22.40 -8.16
N PHE A 151 5.35 23.27 -7.46
CA PHE A 151 5.45 24.73 -7.58
C PHE A 151 6.28 25.32 -6.44
#